data_AF-A0AAD0UA58-F1
#
_entry.id   AF-A0AAD0UA58-F1
#
_cell.length_a   1.000
_cell.length_b   1.000
_cell.length_c   1.000
_cell.angle_alpha   90.00
_cell.angle_beta   90.00
_cell.angle_gamma   90.00
#
_symmetry.space_group_name_H-M   'P 1'
#
loop_
_entity.id
_entity.type
_entity.pdbx_description
1 polymer ?
#
loop_
_entity_poly.entity_id
_entity_poly.type
_entity_poly.pdbx_seq_one_letter_code
_entity_poly.pdbx_strand_id
1 'polypeptide(L)'
;MRSLSFKKKLAVVAALFVWPFVGIERIVGDHEMGVSWEPFFKHRPSLQFRFSNPAQKGLDIIPVDELSISERADFKQYCEQRFGEADPYECYARLADRAI
;
A
#
# COMPACT_ATOMS: atom_id res chain seq x y z
N MET A 1 2.86 18.66 -35.57
CA MET A 1 3.59 18.34 -34.32
C MET A 1 2.93 19.09 -33.16
N ARG A 2 2.47 18.40 -32.10
CA ARG A 2 1.86 19.07 -30.93
C ARG A 2 2.94 19.80 -30.12
N SER A 3 2.63 21.00 -29.63
CA SER A 3 3.59 21.84 -28.89
C SER A 3 4.01 21.19 -27.57
N LEU A 4 5.20 21.56 -27.08
CA LEU A 4 5.71 21.08 -25.79
C LEU A 4 4.75 21.40 -24.63
N SER A 5 4.07 22.55 -24.68
CA SER A 5 3.06 22.96 -23.71
C SER A 5 1.86 21.99 -23.68
N PHE A 6 1.39 21.57 -24.86
CA PHE A 6 0.31 20.58 -24.94
C PHE A 6 0.71 19.23 -24.33
N LYS A 7 1.93 18.75 -24.60
CA LYS A 7 2.45 17.49 -24.04
C LYS A 7 2.55 17.55 -22.50
N LYS A 8 3.02 18.67 -21.95
CA LYS A 8 3.10 18.88 -20.50
C LYS A 8 1.72 18.83 -19.83
N LYS A 9 0.73 19.54 -20.39
CA LYS A 9 -0.64 19.52 -19.87
C LYS A 9 -1.22 18.11 -19.87
N LEU A 10 -1.02 17.37 -20.96
CA LEU A 10 -1.49 16.00 -21.06
C LEU A 10 -0.84 15.08 -20.01
N ALA A 11 0.47 15.22 -19.79
CA ALA A 11 1.19 14.43 -18.78
C ALA A 11 0.68 14.71 -17.36
N VAL A 12 0.43 15.99 -17.03
CA VAL A 12 -0.13 16.38 -15.72
C VAL A 12 -1.53 15.78 -15.53
N VAL A 13 -2.39 15.90 -16.54
CA VAL A 13 -3.74 15.32 -16.49
C VAL A 13 -3.66 13.80 -16.33
N ALA A 14 -2.81 13.12 -17.10
CA ALA A 14 -2.61 11.68 -16.98
C ALA A 14 -2.12 11.28 -15.57
N ALA A 15 -1.16 12.02 -15.02
CA ALA A 15 -0.66 11.78 -13.67
C ALA A 15 -1.77 11.90 -12.61
N LEU A 16 -2.66 12.90 -12.73
CA LEU A 16 -3.81 13.07 -11.83
C LEU A 16 -4.80 11.91 -11.90
N PHE A 17 -5.02 11.34 -13.10
CA PHE A 17 -5.91 10.18 -13.27
C PHE A 17 -5.27 8.86 -12.83
N VAL A 18 -3.94 8.72 -12.92
CA VAL A 18 -3.22 7.49 -12.55
C VAL A 18 -2.88 7.44 -11.06
N TRP A 19 -2.59 8.60 -10.45
CA TRP A 19 -2.27 8.76 -9.03
C TRP A 19 -3.16 7.97 -8.05
N PRO A 20 -4.51 7.90 -8.22
CA PRO A 20 -5.35 7.18 -7.27
C PRO A 20 -5.13 5.67 -7.27
N PHE A 21 -4.47 5.14 -8.29
CA PHE A 21 -4.30 3.71 -8.55
C PHE A 21 -2.88 3.21 -8.28
N VAL A 22 -1.95 4.09 -7.91
CA VAL A 22 -0.56 3.71 -7.58
C VAL A 22 -0.19 4.15 -6.17
N GLY A 23 0.59 3.35 -5.47
CA GLY A 23 1.10 3.65 -4.14
C GLY A 23 2.50 3.09 -3.93
N ILE A 24 3.10 3.48 -2.82
CA ILE A 24 4.34 2.88 -2.30
C ILE A 24 4.10 2.37 -0.88
N GLU A 25 4.60 1.18 -0.61
CA GLU A 25 4.51 0.52 0.68
C GLU A 25 5.88 0.53 1.37
N ARG A 26 5.89 0.84 2.67
CA ARG A 26 7.08 0.72 3.50
C ARG A 26 7.29 -0.74 3.88
N ILE A 27 8.42 -1.31 3.47
CA ILE A 27 8.87 -2.65 3.87
C ILE A 27 9.97 -2.49 4.93
N VAL A 28 9.80 -3.17 6.06
CA VAL A 28 10.82 -3.24 7.11
C VAL A 28 11.54 -4.56 6.96
N GLY A 29 12.79 -4.49 6.53
CA GLY A 29 13.73 -5.60 6.60
C GLY A 29 14.48 -5.57 7.93
N ASP A 30 15.23 -6.64 8.18
CA ASP A 30 16.09 -6.78 9.34
C ASP A 30 17.21 -5.72 9.40
N HIS A 31 18.12 -5.89 10.35
CA HIS A 31 19.25 -5.00 10.57
C HIS A 31 20.22 -4.92 9.37
N GLU A 32 20.19 -5.86 8.43
CA GLU A 32 21.01 -5.84 7.22
C GLU A 32 20.32 -5.12 6.06
N MET A 33 19.00 -5.28 5.94
CA MET A 33 18.20 -4.78 4.81
C MET A 33 17.59 -3.39 5.04
N GLY A 34 17.37 -2.99 6.30
CA GLY A 34 16.84 -1.69 6.67
C GLY A 34 15.40 -1.46 6.17
N VAL A 35 15.10 -0.21 5.77
CA VAL A 35 13.75 0.17 5.32
C VAL A 35 13.76 0.44 3.81
N SER A 36 12.88 -0.25 3.07
CA SER A 36 12.69 -0.01 1.65
C SER A 36 11.26 0.44 1.34
N TRP A 37 11.06 0.96 0.13
CA TRP A 37 9.75 1.38 -0.38
C TRP A 37 9.43 0.62 -1.66
N GLU A 38 8.38 -0.20 -1.63
CA GLU A 38 7.95 -1.03 -2.75
C GLU A 38 6.75 -0.39 -3.47
N PRO A 39 6.82 -0.13 -4.78
CA PRO A 39 5.69 0.38 -5.54
C PRO A 39 4.64 -0.72 -5.78
N PHE A 40 3.36 -0.36 -5.74
CA PHE A 40 2.26 -1.28 -6.03
C PHE A 40 1.07 -0.59 -6.73
N PHE A 41 0.26 -1.40 -7.43
CA PHE A 41 -1.04 -0.98 -7.96
C PHE A 41 -2.13 -1.21 -6.93
N LYS A 42 -2.90 -0.17 -6.65
CA LYS A 42 -4.03 -0.25 -5.72
C LYS A 42 -5.21 -0.94 -6.39
N HIS A 43 -5.87 -1.83 -5.65
CA HIS A 43 -7.09 -2.50 -6.07
C HIS A 43 -8.34 -1.64 -5.83
N ARG A 44 -8.26 -0.67 -4.89
CA ARG A 44 -9.26 0.39 -4.70
C ARG A 44 -8.64 1.77 -4.81
N PRO A 45 -9.27 2.72 -5.53
CA PRO A 45 -8.72 4.05 -5.71
C PRO A 45 -8.64 4.79 -4.37
N SER A 46 -7.51 5.44 -4.12
CA SER A 46 -7.27 6.24 -2.92
C SER A 46 -6.28 7.36 -3.19
N LEU A 47 -6.49 8.52 -2.56
CA LEU A 47 -5.55 9.65 -2.63
C LEU A 47 -4.32 9.43 -1.73
N GLN A 48 -4.31 8.42 -0.87
CA GLN A 48 -3.13 8.07 -0.09
C GLN A 48 -2.04 7.50 -1.01
N PHE A 49 -0.82 8.04 -0.95
CA PHE A 49 0.29 7.54 -1.76
C PHE A 49 1.24 6.62 -1.00
N ARG A 50 1.46 6.88 0.30
CA ARG A 50 2.35 6.10 1.16
C ARG A 50 1.55 5.18 2.08
N PHE A 51 1.97 3.94 2.16
CA PHE A 51 1.32 2.89 2.93
C PHE A 51 2.31 2.24 3.89
N SER A 52 1.81 1.88 5.06
CA SER A 52 2.51 1.05 6.05
C SER A 52 1.51 -0.02 6.48
N ASN A 53 1.94 -1.27 6.60
CA ASN A 53 1.10 -2.34 7.11
C ASN A 53 0.74 -2.07 8.59
N PRO A 54 -0.54 -1.85 8.93
CA PRO A 54 -0.94 -1.58 10.32
C PRO A 54 -0.69 -2.74 11.27
N ALA A 55 -0.64 -3.97 10.75
CA ALA A 55 -0.29 -5.17 11.51
C ALA A 55 1.22 -5.36 11.70
N GLN A 56 2.07 -4.49 11.17
CA GLN A 56 3.52 -4.62 11.34
C GLN A 56 4.02 -3.86 12.57
N LYS A 57 4.67 -4.59 13.49
CA LYS A 57 5.37 -4.04 14.66
C LYS A 57 6.83 -4.47 14.61
N GLY A 58 7.69 -3.57 14.12
CA GLY A 58 9.09 -3.94 13.85
C GLY A 58 9.17 -4.93 12.70
N LEU A 59 9.73 -6.12 12.96
CA LEU A 59 9.81 -7.23 12.00
C LEU A 59 8.61 -8.18 12.09
N ASP A 60 7.82 -8.09 13.16
CA ASP A 60 6.72 -9.00 13.42
C ASP A 60 5.43 -8.50 12.77
N ILE A 61 4.63 -9.45 12.26
CA ILE A 61 3.26 -9.18 11.80
C ILE A 61 2.30 -9.71 12.86
N ILE A 62 1.74 -8.81 13.66
CA ILE A 62 0.87 -9.16 14.77
C ILE A 62 -0.49 -9.68 14.26
N PRO A 63 -1.05 -10.74 14.86
CA PRO A 63 -2.35 -11.29 14.52
C PRO A 63 -3.48 -10.24 14.51
N VAL A 64 -4.49 -10.47 13.65
CA VAL A 64 -5.62 -9.54 13.46
C VAL A 64 -6.42 -9.33 14.75
N ASP A 65 -6.51 -10.34 15.60
CA ASP A 65 -7.22 -10.33 16.88
C ASP A 65 -6.49 -9.52 17.96
N GLU A 66 -5.18 -9.33 17.84
CA GLU A 66 -4.36 -8.49 18.73
C GLU A 66 -4.40 -6.99 18.37
N LEU A 67 -4.87 -6.65 17.17
CA LEU A 67 -5.03 -5.26 16.74
C LEU A 67 -6.12 -4.54 17.56
N SER A 68 -5.88 -3.27 17.91
CA SER A 68 -6.94 -2.41 18.43
C SER A 68 -8.07 -2.22 17.42
N ILE A 69 -9.24 -1.73 17.86
CA ILE A 69 -10.40 -1.53 16.98
C ILE A 69 -10.05 -0.57 15.82
N SER A 70 -9.29 0.50 16.09
CA SER A 70 -8.82 1.43 15.07
C SER A 70 -7.83 0.77 14.11
N GLU A 71 -6.86 0.01 14.63
CA GLU A 71 -5.88 -0.68 13.80
C GLU A 71 -6.52 -1.73 12.89
N ARG A 72 -7.58 -2.42 13.33
CA ARG A 72 -8.34 -3.34 12.47
C ARG A 72 -9.03 -2.63 11.31
N ALA A 73 -9.58 -1.45 11.55
CA ALA A 73 -10.22 -0.66 10.49
C ALA A 73 -9.20 -0.20 9.45
N ASP A 74 -8.05 0.30 9.91
CA ASP A 74 -6.94 0.70 9.04
C ASP A 74 -6.34 -0.49 8.29
N PHE A 75 -6.19 -1.63 8.97
CA PHE A 75 -5.69 -2.87 8.38
C PHE A 75 -6.61 -3.36 7.27
N LYS A 76 -7.93 -3.37 7.51
CA LYS A 76 -8.91 -3.71 6.48
C LYS A 76 -8.80 -2.78 5.28
N GLN A 77 -8.75 -1.46 5.50
CA GLN A 77 -8.61 -0.50 4.41
C GLN A 77 -7.32 -0.73 3.61
N TYR A 78 -6.22 -0.97 4.30
CA TYR A 78 -4.94 -1.31 3.70
C TYR A 78 -5.06 -2.60 2.85
N CYS A 79 -5.68 -3.66 3.35
CA CYS A 79 -5.88 -4.92 2.62
C CYS A 79 -6.68 -4.74 1.32
N GLU A 80 -7.77 -3.98 1.40
CA GLU A 80 -8.62 -3.70 0.25
C GLU A 80 -7.88 -2.88 -0.82
N GLN A 81 -7.01 -1.97 -0.40
CA GLN A 81 -6.22 -1.14 -1.32
C GLN A 81 -5.01 -1.90 -1.87
N ARG A 82 -4.30 -2.65 -1.04
CA ARG A 82 -3.02 -3.30 -1.39
C ARG A 82 -3.22 -4.62 -2.13
N PHE A 83 -4.19 -5.43 -1.71
CA PHE A 83 -4.40 -6.80 -2.19
C PHE A 83 -5.78 -7.05 -2.80
N GLY A 84 -6.69 -6.07 -2.69
CA GLY A 84 -8.08 -6.25 -3.12
C GLY A 84 -8.86 -7.19 -2.22
N GLU A 85 -8.34 -7.47 -1.03
CA GLU A 85 -8.91 -8.43 -0.09
C GLU A 85 -9.73 -7.70 0.99
N ALA A 86 -10.98 -8.12 1.16
CA ALA A 86 -11.90 -7.52 2.11
C ALA A 86 -11.95 -8.27 3.44
N ASP A 87 -11.56 -9.55 3.44
CA ASP A 87 -11.42 -10.33 4.66
C ASP A 87 -10.04 -10.11 5.29
N PRO A 88 -9.96 -9.52 6.50
CA PRO A 88 -8.68 -9.28 7.15
C PRO A 88 -7.89 -10.57 7.45
N TYR A 89 -8.53 -11.73 7.65
CA TYR A 89 -7.81 -12.98 7.92
C TYR A 89 -7.13 -13.55 6.67
N GLU A 90 -7.81 -13.51 5.52
CA GLU A 90 -7.22 -13.88 4.22
C GLU A 90 -6.07 -12.95 3.84
N CYS A 91 -6.23 -11.64 4.10
CA CYS A 91 -5.17 -10.68 3.91
C CYS A 91 -3.96 -10.94 4.83
N TYR A 92 -4.20 -11.27 6.10
CA TYR A 92 -3.14 -11.61 7.03
C TYR A 92 -2.33 -12.83 6.55
N ALA A 93 -3.00 -13.88 6.06
CA ALA A 93 -2.31 -15.05 5.50
C ALA A 93 -1.36 -14.66 4.35
N ARG A 94 -1.80 -13.79 3.42
CA ARG A 94 -0.95 -13.28 2.34
C ARG A 94 0.23 -12.45 2.82
N LEU A 95 0.07 -11.73 3.92
CA LEU A 95 1.16 -10.94 4.52
C LEU A 95 2.17 -11.84 5.22
N ALA A 96 1.72 -12.86 5.93
CA ALA A 96 2.57 -13.85 6.56
C ALA A 96 3.44 -14.59 5.52
N ASP A 97 2.88 -14.92 4.35
CA ASP A 97 3.65 -15.52 3.24
C ASP A 97 4.72 -14.58 2.66
N ARG A 98 4.60 -13.25 2.87
CA ARG A 98 5.58 -12.24 2.43
C ARG A 98 6.62 -11.90 3.49
N ALA A 99 6.41 -12.30 4.75
CA ALA A 99 7.40 -12.17 5.80
C ALA A 99 8.50 -13.22 5.56
N ILE A 100 9.48 -12.85 4.73
CA ILE A 100 10.71 -13.61 4.48
C ILE A 100 11.74 -13.19 5.52
#